data_AF-A0A838F114-F1
#
_entry.id   AF-A0A838F114-F1
#
_cell.length_a   1.000
_cell.length_b   1.000
_cell.length_c   1.000
_cell.angle_alpha   90.00
_cell.angle_beta   90.00
_cell.angle_gamma   90.00
#
_symmetry.space_group_name_H-M   'P 1'
#
loop_
_entity.id
_entity.type
_entity.pdbx_description
1 polymer ?
#
loop_
_entity_poly.entity_id
_entity_poly.type
_entity_poly.pdbx_seq_one_letter_code
_entity_poly.pdbx_strand_id
1 'polypeptide(L)'
;MEDIRSILSQFHSKKKPKTDVQKSETGPHDEPSGSVIPDIFFDDILHKHKLTRPEITILMFLYRQVWCRPNLYKSHGIGPLNSYAEMATYLHLSTEELAQNLRSLETYGFIETVRSGQYFVRKYFT
;
A
#
# COMPACT_ATOMS: atom_id res chain seq x y z
N MET A 1 10.95 -26.74 -39.90
CA MET A 1 11.14 -26.82 -38.44
C MET A 1 11.90 -25.56 -38.07
N GLU A 2 11.23 -24.59 -37.45
CA GLU A 2 11.86 -23.30 -37.14
C GLU A 2 12.80 -23.45 -35.94
N ASP A 3 14.02 -22.93 -36.09
CA ASP A 3 15.12 -23.10 -35.16
C ASP A 3 14.99 -22.09 -34.01
N ILE A 4 15.02 -22.54 -32.75
CA ILE A 4 14.79 -21.71 -31.54
C ILE A 4 15.76 -20.52 -31.49
N ARG A 5 16.94 -20.66 -32.10
CA ARG A 5 17.96 -19.59 -32.21
C ARG A 5 17.53 -18.42 -33.11
N SER A 6 16.66 -18.65 -34.10
CA SER A 6 16.15 -17.59 -34.99
C SER A 6 15.06 -16.76 -34.32
N ILE A 7 14.29 -17.37 -33.41
CA ILE A 7 13.30 -16.67 -32.59
C ILE A 7 14.00 -15.76 -31.58
N LEU A 8 15.03 -16.26 -30.88
CA LEU A 8 15.78 -15.50 -29.88
C LEU A 8 16.56 -14.31 -30.47
N SER A 9 17.04 -14.41 -31.71
CA SER A 9 17.77 -13.32 -32.36
C SER A 9 16.86 -12.16 -32.80
N GLN A 10 15.57 -12.40 -33.03
CA GLN A 10 14.60 -11.33 -33.33
C GLN A 10 14.26 -10.47 -32.11
N PHE A 11 14.44 -10.98 -30.89
CA PHE A 11 14.16 -10.23 -29.65
C PHE A 11 15.32 -9.32 -29.20
N HIS A 12 16.54 -9.49 -29.74
CA HIS A 12 17.72 -8.76 -29.24
C HIS A 12 18.12 -7.50 -30.01
N SER A 13 17.41 -7.09 -31.06
CA SER A 13 17.76 -5.87 -31.81
C SER A 13 16.58 -4.93 -32.02
N LYS A 14 16.29 -4.13 -30.99
CA LYS A 14 15.77 -2.77 -31.15
C LYS A 14 16.47 -1.84 -30.16
N LYS A 15 17.70 -1.42 -30.49
CA LYS A 15 18.25 -0.16 -29.99
C LYS A 15 17.39 0.98 -30.55
N LYS A 16 16.35 1.38 -29.80
CA LYS A 16 15.69 2.66 -30.03
C LYS A 16 16.65 3.80 -29.64
N PRO A 17 16.66 4.92 -30.38
CA PRO A 17 17.37 6.11 -29.94
C PRO A 17 16.72 6.61 -28.64
N LYS A 18 17.56 7.07 -27.70
CA LYS A 18 17.17 7.58 -26.39
C LYS A 18 16.14 8.70 -26.55
N THR A 19 14.88 8.39 -26.30
CA THR A 19 13.90 9.38 -25.88
C THR A 19 14.15 9.57 -24.39
N ASP A 20 14.42 10.80 -23.95
CA ASP A 20 14.51 11.15 -22.53
C ASP A 20 13.19 10.82 -21.85
N VAL A 21 13.10 9.60 -21.32
CA VAL A 21 12.18 9.30 -20.23
C VAL A 21 12.81 9.98 -19.03
N GLN A 22 12.26 11.12 -18.63
CA GLN A 22 12.57 11.75 -17.36
C GLN A 22 12.56 10.66 -16.30
N LYS A 23 13.75 10.31 -15.84
CA LYS A 23 13.96 9.53 -14.64
C LYS A 23 13.29 10.39 -13.57
N SER A 24 12.09 10.01 -13.13
CA SER A 24 11.45 10.67 -11.99
C SER A 24 12.52 10.67 -10.91
N GLU A 25 12.99 11.87 -10.58
CA GLU A 25 14.09 12.05 -9.65
C GLU A 25 13.71 11.25 -8.40
N THR A 26 14.46 10.18 -8.16
CA THR A 26 14.59 9.62 -6.83
C THR A 26 15.09 10.78 -6.00
N GLY A 27 14.16 11.46 -5.31
CA GLY A 27 14.47 12.25 -4.14
C GLY A 27 15.37 11.45 -3.21
N PRO A 28 16.12 12.13 -2.33
CA PRO A 28 17.14 11.48 -1.51
C PRO A 28 16.54 10.20 -0.92
N HIS A 29 17.25 9.09 -1.12
CA HIS A 29 16.91 7.83 -0.48
C HIS A 29 16.95 8.08 1.03
N ASP A 30 15.80 8.41 1.61
CA ASP A 30 15.59 8.34 3.04
C ASP A 30 16.00 6.93 3.42
N GLU A 31 17.00 6.84 4.30
CA GLU A 31 17.31 5.62 5.01
C GLU A 31 15.97 5.00 5.48
N PRO A 32 15.78 3.68 5.39
CA PRO A 32 14.56 3.04 5.85
C PRO A 32 14.41 3.32 7.34
N SER A 33 13.74 4.43 7.67
CA SER A 33 13.52 4.86 9.03
C SER A 33 12.67 3.79 9.68
N GLY A 34 13.16 3.29 10.82
CA GLY A 34 12.45 2.30 11.61
C GLY A 34 11.10 2.86 12.03
N SER A 35 10.05 2.52 11.27
CA SER A 35 8.66 2.61 11.68
C SER A 35 8.21 3.95 12.29
N VAL A 36 8.72 5.09 11.82
CA VAL A 36 8.06 6.37 12.12
C VAL A 36 6.84 6.43 11.20
N ILE A 37 5.73 5.84 11.66
CA ILE A 37 4.43 6.34 11.22
C ILE A 37 4.48 7.81 11.60
N PRO A 38 4.35 8.76 10.66
CA PRO A 38 4.52 10.17 10.96
C PRO A 38 3.64 10.55 12.12
N ASP A 39 4.25 11.11 13.16
CA ASP A 39 3.58 11.50 14.39
C ASP A 39 2.38 12.43 14.10
N ILE A 40 2.47 13.21 13.02
CA ILE A 40 1.41 14.05 12.42
C ILE A 40 0.11 13.28 12.20
N PHE A 41 0.19 12.01 11.77
CA PHE A 41 -0.98 11.16 11.56
C PHE A 41 -1.75 10.94 12.86
N PHE A 42 -1.05 10.63 13.95
CA PHE A 42 -1.70 10.37 15.22
C PHE A 42 -2.20 11.64 15.88
N ASP A 43 -1.44 12.73 15.78
CA ASP A 43 -1.77 14.00 16.43
C ASP A 43 -3.04 14.64 15.84
N ASP A 44 -3.18 14.67 14.51
CA ASP A 44 -4.34 15.32 13.88
C ASP A 44 -5.57 14.40 13.78
N ILE A 45 -5.38 13.11 13.52
CA ILE A 45 -6.50 12.18 13.28
C ILE A 45 -7.15 11.75 14.59
N LEU A 46 -6.38 11.44 15.63
CA LEU A 46 -6.94 11.05 16.92
C LEU A 46 -7.68 12.21 17.59
N HIS A 47 -7.26 13.45 17.31
CA HIS A 47 -7.94 14.62 17.85
C HIS A 47 -9.28 14.90 17.17
N LYS A 48 -9.36 14.70 15.84
CA LYS A 48 -10.58 14.96 15.05
C LYS A 48 -11.57 13.78 15.04
N HIS A 49 -11.06 12.55 15.09
CA HIS A 49 -11.86 11.34 15.00
C HIS A 49 -11.67 10.48 16.26
N LYS A 50 -12.77 10.14 16.93
CA LYS A 50 -12.78 9.25 18.10
C LYS A 50 -12.60 7.79 17.67
N LEU A 51 -11.42 7.46 17.15
CA LEU A 51 -11.08 6.10 16.75
C LEU A 51 -10.90 5.20 17.97
N THR A 52 -11.44 3.99 17.86
CA THR A 52 -11.24 2.91 18.83
C THR A 52 -9.89 2.23 18.63
N ARG A 53 -9.41 1.52 19.65
CA ARG A 53 -8.13 0.81 19.59
C ARG A 53 -8.03 -0.19 18.42
N PRO A 54 -9.05 -1.00 18.11
CA PRO A 54 -9.02 -1.88 16.93
C PRO A 54 -8.89 -1.11 15.61
N GLU A 55 -9.63 -0.01 15.44
CA GLU A 55 -9.57 0.83 14.23
C GLU A 55 -8.17 1.41 14.02
N ILE A 56 -7.56 1.95 15.08
CA ILE A 56 -6.19 2.47 15.04
C ILE A 56 -5.23 1.37 14.62
N THR A 57 -5.36 0.17 15.19
CA THR A 57 -4.46 -0.96 14.93
C THR A 57 -4.58 -1.44 13.47
N ILE A 58 -5.80 -1.56 12.95
CA ILE A 58 -6.05 -1.91 11.54
C ILE A 58 -5.49 -0.85 10.60
N LEU A 59 -5.73 0.42 10.91
CA LEU A 59 -5.29 1.53 10.07
C LEU A 59 -3.75 1.62 10.04
N MET A 60 -3.09 1.44 11.19
CA MET A 60 -1.63 1.34 11.27
C MET A 60 -1.08 0.15 10.49
N PHE A 61 -1.75 -1.00 10.56
CA PHE A 61 -1.37 -2.19 9.82
C PHE A 61 -1.40 -1.95 8.31
N LEU A 62 -2.54 -1.45 7.80
CA LEU A 62 -2.71 -1.14 6.38
C LEU A 62 -1.71 -0.09 5.90
N TYR A 63 -1.52 0.96 6.69
CA TYR A 63 -0.53 2.00 6.41
C TYR A 63 0.89 1.41 6.28
N ARG A 64 1.31 0.57 7.22
CA ARG A 64 2.64 -0.07 7.19
C ARG A 64 2.81 -0.98 5.97
N GLN A 65 1.77 -1.71 5.59
CA GLN A 65 1.82 -2.54 4.41
C GLN A 65 1.99 -1.74 3.12
N VAL A 66 1.35 -0.57 3.03
CA VAL A 66 1.42 0.27 1.84
C VAL A 66 2.76 0.99 1.74
N TRP A 67 3.24 1.59 2.84
CA TRP A 67 4.33 2.56 2.83
C TRP A 67 5.66 2.03 3.37
N CYS A 68 5.63 1.10 4.33
CA CYS A 68 6.84 0.58 4.98
C CYS A 68 7.34 -0.72 4.37
N ARG A 69 6.50 -1.46 3.61
CA ARG A 69 6.88 -2.70 2.93
C ARG A 69 7.11 -2.46 1.43
N PRO A 70 7.88 -3.32 0.74
CA PRO A 70 7.95 -3.30 -0.71
C PRO A 70 6.55 -3.48 -1.32
N ASN A 71 6.09 -2.47 -2.03
CA ASN A 71 4.76 -2.44 -2.63
C ASN A 71 4.84 -1.75 -3.99
N LEU A 72 4.37 -2.44 -5.03
CA LEU A 72 4.41 -1.96 -6.41
C LEU A 72 3.56 -0.70 -6.60
N TYR A 73 2.45 -0.59 -5.86
CA TYR A 73 1.49 0.50 -5.97
C TYR A 73 1.65 1.56 -4.87
N LYS A 74 2.82 1.61 -4.23
CA LYS A 74 3.11 2.57 -3.15
C LYS A 74 2.89 4.02 -3.59
N SER A 75 3.25 4.39 -4.82
CA SER A 75 3.00 5.75 -5.37
C SER A 75 1.53 6.13 -5.39
N HIS A 76 0.64 5.15 -5.51
CA HIS A 76 -0.80 5.31 -5.54
C HIS A 76 -1.47 5.05 -4.19
N GLY A 77 -0.73 4.75 -3.12
CA GLY A 77 -1.31 4.44 -1.81
C GLY A 77 -2.16 3.16 -1.77
N ILE A 78 -2.08 2.30 -2.79
CA ILE A 78 -2.85 1.05 -2.85
C ILE A 78 -2.04 -0.05 -2.15
N GLY A 79 -2.64 -0.72 -1.17
CA GLY A 79 -2.01 -1.82 -0.44
C GLY A 79 -1.92 -3.12 -1.25
N PRO A 80 -1.13 -4.09 -0.75
CA PRO A 80 -1.17 -5.45 -1.28
C PRO A 80 -2.52 -6.12 -1.00
N LEU A 81 -2.81 -7.21 -1.73
CA LEU A 81 -3.98 -8.03 -1.47
C LEU A 81 -3.75 -8.86 -0.20
N ASN A 82 -4.66 -8.74 0.76
CA ASN A 82 -4.62 -9.47 2.03
C ASN A 82 -5.83 -10.39 2.18
N SER A 83 -5.61 -11.56 2.78
CA SER A 83 -6.70 -12.40 3.26
C SER A 83 -7.27 -11.84 4.57
N TYR A 84 -8.61 -11.75 4.67
CA TYR A 84 -9.29 -11.33 5.90
C TYR A 84 -8.95 -12.25 7.09
N ALA A 85 -8.83 -13.55 6.84
CA ALA A 85 -8.51 -14.53 7.88
C ALA A 85 -7.09 -14.33 8.43
N GLU A 86 -6.12 -14.04 7.54
CA GLU A 86 -4.73 -13.78 7.93
C GLU A 86 -4.62 -12.46 8.69
N MET A 87 -5.32 -11.41 8.22
CA MET A 87 -5.40 -10.12 8.91
C MET A 87 -6.01 -10.26 10.31
N ALA A 88 -7.14 -10.97 10.43
CA ALA A 88 -7.82 -11.19 11.71
C ALA A 88 -6.89 -11.92 12.70
N THR A 89 -6.20 -12.95 12.23
CA THR A 89 -5.23 -13.71 13.04
C THR A 89 -4.05 -12.85 13.48
N TYR A 90 -3.49 -12.06 12.57
CA TYR A 90 -2.35 -11.18 12.85
C TYR A 90 -2.70 -10.06 13.85
N LEU A 91 -3.92 -9.52 13.75
CA LEU A 91 -4.39 -8.42 14.59
C LEU A 91 -5.06 -8.90 15.88
N HIS A 92 -5.19 -10.22 16.08
CA HIS A 92 -5.91 -10.84 17.19
C HIS A 92 -7.36 -10.33 17.33
N LEU A 93 -8.04 -10.17 16.20
CA LEU A 93 -9.44 -9.76 16.11
C LEU A 93 -10.27 -10.91 15.54
N SER A 94 -11.57 -10.95 15.86
CA SER A 94 -12.49 -11.81 15.11
C SER A 94 -12.66 -11.27 13.68
N THR A 95 -13.05 -12.14 12.75
CA THR A 95 -13.32 -11.75 11.36
C THR A 95 -14.49 -10.76 11.26
N GLU A 96 -15.49 -10.90 12.13
CA GLU A 96 -16.64 -10.01 12.22
C GLU A 96 -16.25 -8.62 12.72
N GLU A 97 -15.44 -8.55 13.79
CA GLU A 97 -14.89 -7.29 14.30
C GLU A 97 -14.03 -6.62 13.23
N LEU A 98 -13.16 -7.37 12.56
CA LEU A 98 -12.32 -6.83 11.50
C LEU A 98 -13.17 -6.20 10.38
N ALA A 99 -14.21 -6.90 9.91
CA ALA A 99 -15.11 -6.39 8.88
C ALA A 99 -15.89 -5.14 9.34
N GLN A 100 -16.32 -5.10 10.60
CA GLN A 100 -17.02 -3.94 11.16
C GLN A 100 -16.10 -2.71 11.27
N ASN A 101 -14.88 -2.90 11.75
CA ASN A 101 -13.91 -1.83 11.89
C ASN A 101 -13.43 -1.32 10.52
N LEU A 102 -13.24 -2.19 9.52
CA LEU A 102 -12.91 -1.79 8.15
C LEU A 102 -14.01 -0.90 7.54
N ARG A 103 -15.28 -1.27 7.69
CA ARG A 103 -16.41 -0.44 7.24
C ARG A 103 -16.46 0.92 7.94
N SER A 104 -16.12 0.95 9.23
CA SER A 104 -16.06 2.19 10.00
C SER A 104 -14.93 3.10 9.49
N LEU A 105 -13.74 2.54 9.24
CA LEU A 105 -12.61 3.23 8.63
C LEU A 105 -12.90 3.75 7.21
N GLU A 106 -13.66 3.02 6.40
CA GLU A 106 -14.16 3.49 5.10
C GLU A 106 -15.14 4.65 5.25
N THR A 107 -16.04 4.57 6.23
CA THR A 107 -17.03 5.64 6.49
C THR A 107 -16.34 6.93 6.91
N TYR A 108 -15.24 6.85 7.66
CA TYR A 108 -14.41 8.00 7.99
C TYR A 108 -13.60 8.53 6.78
N GLY A 109 -13.56 7.81 5.67
CA GLY A 109 -12.76 8.15 4.48
C GLY A 109 -11.28 7.85 4.63
N PHE A 110 -10.90 7.04 5.63
CA PHE A 110 -9.50 6.69 5.86
C PHE A 110 -8.96 5.64 4.88
N ILE A 111 -9.84 4.77 4.44
CA ILE A 111 -9.53 3.74 3.47
C ILE A 111 -10.65 3.67 2.44
N GLU A 112 -10.34 3.12 1.28
CA GLU A 112 -11.32 2.83 0.24
C GLU A 112 -11.03 1.44 -0.31
N THR A 113 -12.02 0.55 -0.32
CA THR A 113 -11.87 -0.77 -0.92
C THR A 113 -11.76 -0.65 -2.44
N VAL A 114 -10.60 -1.01 -2.98
CA VAL A 114 -10.42 -1.16 -4.44
C VAL A 114 -10.97 -2.51 -4.88
N ARG A 115 -10.69 -3.55 -4.08
CA ARG A 115 -11.18 -4.93 -4.24
C ARG A 115 -11.17 -5.61 -2.88
N SER A 116 -12.00 -6.63 -2.67
CA SER A 116 -12.00 -7.43 -1.43
C SER A 116 -10.57 -7.84 -1.03
N GLY A 117 -10.13 -7.38 0.15
CA GLY A 117 -8.79 -7.63 0.70
C GLY A 117 -7.70 -6.63 0.26
N GLN A 118 -8.01 -5.70 -0.65
CA GLN A 118 -7.10 -4.68 -1.16
C GLN A 118 -7.68 -3.28 -0.94
N TYR A 119 -6.96 -2.47 -0.17
CA TYR A 119 -7.41 -1.15 0.25
C TYR A 119 -6.49 -0.07 -0.29
N PHE A 120 -7.10 1.01 -0.77
CA PHE A 120 -6.44 2.28 -0.93
C PHE A 120 -6.36 2.97 0.43
N VAL A 121 -5.15 3.36 0.83
CA VAL A 121 -4.86 4.04 2.09
C VAL A 121 -4.26 5.39 1.75
N ARG A 122 -4.98 6.47 2.07
CA ARG A 122 -4.51 7.81 1.69
C ARG A 122 -3.24 8.14 2.49
N LYS A 123 -2.31 8.79 1.81
CA LYS A 123 -1.08 9.31 2.42
C LYS A 123 -1.44 10.61 3.16
N TYR A 124 -1.76 10.53 4.45
CA TYR A 124 -2.07 11.67 5.34
C TYR A 124 -3.19 12.57 4.81
N PHE A 125 -4.41 12.04 4.87
CA PHE A 125 -5.70 12.65 4.51
C PHE A 125 -5.67 14.19 4.41
N THR A 126 -5.70 14.69 3.17
CA THR A 126 -5.87 16.11 2.79
C THR A 126 -7.07 16.75 3.44
#